data_AF-B7R4M8-F1
#
_entry.id   AF-B7R4M8-F1
#
_cell.length_a   1.000
_cell.length_b   1.000
_cell.length_c   1.000
_cell.angle_alpha   90.00
_cell.angle_beta   90.00
_cell.angle_gamma   90.00
#
_symmetry.space_group_name_H-M   'P 1'
#
loop_
_entity.id
_entity.type
_entity.pdbx_description
1 polymer ?
#
loop_
_entity_poly.entity_id
_entity_poly.type
_entity_poly.pdbx_seq_one_letter_code
_entity_poly.pdbx_strand_id
1 'polypeptide(L)'
;MSRIVRFDDEETFINDLDLALEAFSYLASKYGHNPIEGVVLWDQLGIRDDEGMKVFRVGEFPFVEGLLKLDLERLRILERYFDEMESKWAELSVEDIANYVDLMNGALGEERVYYDAYSLGLDRGTAYIILNLVSLNYLEGVLEGKDREVFEEAVGLLLKYL
;
A
#
# COMPACT_ATOMS: atom_id res chain seq x y z
N MET A 1 -10.81 -12.73 1.66
CA MET A 1 -9.67 -13.62 1.36
C MET A 1 -8.46 -12.74 1.11
N SER A 2 -7.26 -13.13 1.50
CA SER A 2 -6.05 -12.37 1.22
C SER A 2 -5.05 -13.19 0.43
N ARG A 3 -4.16 -12.51 -0.30
CA ARG A 3 -3.13 -13.15 -1.10
C ARG A 3 -1.88 -12.28 -1.20
N ILE A 4 -0.72 -12.91 -1.06
CA ILE A 4 0.57 -12.31 -1.41
C ILE A 4 0.77 -12.52 -2.91
N VAL A 5 1.08 -11.44 -3.61
CA VAL A 5 1.43 -11.42 -5.02
C VAL A 5 2.85 -10.90 -5.19
N ARG A 6 3.52 -11.36 -6.24
CA ARG A 6 4.90 -10.95 -6.56
C ARG A 6 4.88 -10.15 -7.86
N PHE A 7 5.69 -9.10 -7.92
CA PHE A 7 5.86 -8.27 -9.09
C PHE A 7 7.35 -8.04 -9.37
N ASP A 8 7.72 -8.05 -10.65
CA ASP A 8 9.09 -7.80 -11.09
C ASP A 8 9.32 -6.33 -11.46
N ASP A 9 8.26 -5.66 -11.94
CA ASP A 9 8.23 -4.24 -12.30
C ASP A 9 7.21 -3.53 -11.42
N GLU A 10 7.72 -2.73 -10.49
CA GLU A 10 6.94 -2.03 -9.48
C GLU A 10 6.07 -0.91 -10.08
N GLU A 11 6.60 -0.15 -11.03
CA GLU A 11 5.86 0.95 -11.67
C GLU A 11 4.68 0.39 -12.48
N THR A 12 4.92 -0.70 -13.21
CA THR A 12 3.85 -1.40 -13.93
C THR A 12 2.82 -1.97 -12.97
N PHE A 13 3.25 -2.58 -11.86
CA PHE A 13 2.35 -3.13 -10.86
C PHE A 13 1.44 -2.07 -10.24
N ILE A 14 2.01 -0.92 -9.86
CA ILE A 14 1.23 0.19 -9.27
C ILE A 14 0.24 0.75 -10.26
N ASN A 15 0.65 0.98 -11.52
CA ASN A 15 -0.25 1.47 -12.56
C ASN A 15 -1.42 0.49 -12.82
N ASP A 16 -1.13 -0.82 -12.92
CA ASP A 16 -2.16 -1.84 -13.11
C ASP A 16 -3.12 -1.90 -11.90
N LEU A 17 -2.59 -1.74 -10.69
CA LEU A 17 -3.37 -1.74 -9.46
C LEU A 17 -4.26 -0.49 -9.36
N ASP A 18 -3.75 0.69 -9.67
CA ASP A 18 -4.50 1.95 -9.66
C ASP A 18 -5.66 1.88 -10.65
N LEU A 19 -5.43 1.39 -11.87
CA LEU A 19 -6.48 1.20 -12.86
C LEU A 19 -7.56 0.22 -12.36
N ALA A 20 -7.16 -0.88 -11.71
CA ALA A 20 -8.11 -1.83 -11.13
C ALA A 20 -8.91 -1.19 -9.98
N LEU A 21 -8.25 -0.44 -9.09
CA LEU A 21 -8.88 0.25 -7.96
C LEU A 21 -9.86 1.33 -8.41
N GLU A 22 -9.51 2.10 -9.45
CA GLU A 22 -10.40 3.09 -10.07
C GLU A 22 -11.65 2.43 -10.66
N ALA A 23 -11.47 1.35 -11.43
CA ALA A 23 -12.56 0.58 -12.01
C ALA A 23 -13.49 0.01 -10.92
N PHE A 24 -12.94 -0.60 -9.87
CA PHE A 24 -13.73 -1.13 -8.77
C PHE A 24 -14.39 -0.04 -7.92
N SER A 25 -13.77 1.13 -7.77
CA SER A 25 -14.38 2.28 -7.10
C SER A 25 -15.55 2.83 -7.90
N TYR A 26 -15.42 2.91 -9.22
CA TYR A 26 -16.51 3.24 -10.12
C TYR A 26 -17.67 2.24 -10.00
N LEU A 27 -17.40 0.94 -10.04
CA LEU A 27 -18.44 -0.09 -9.88
C LEU A 27 -19.06 -0.04 -8.48
N ALA A 28 -18.26 0.14 -7.43
CA ALA A 28 -18.75 0.26 -6.06
C ALA A 28 -19.66 1.48 -5.88
N SER A 29 -19.38 2.60 -6.56
CA SER A 29 -20.24 3.80 -6.51
C SER A 29 -21.65 3.56 -7.06
N LYS A 30 -21.80 2.62 -8.00
CA LYS A 30 -23.08 2.27 -8.63
C LYS A 30 -23.77 1.10 -7.95
N TYR A 31 -23.01 0.09 -7.55
CA TYR A 31 -23.53 -1.20 -7.10
C TYR A 31 -23.34 -1.45 -5.60
N GLY A 32 -22.58 -0.62 -4.90
CA GLY A 32 -22.40 -0.67 -3.44
C GLY A 32 -21.37 -1.68 -2.94
N HIS A 33 -20.64 -2.35 -3.83
CA HIS A 33 -19.73 -3.44 -3.49
C HIS A 33 -18.34 -3.20 -4.09
N ASN A 34 -17.31 -3.09 -3.24
CA ASN A 34 -15.91 -3.05 -3.68
C ASN A 34 -15.26 -4.43 -3.43
N PRO A 35 -14.71 -5.09 -4.47
CA PRO A 35 -13.95 -6.32 -4.32
C PRO A 35 -12.57 -6.17 -3.68
N ILE A 36 -11.98 -4.97 -3.66
CA ILE A 36 -10.68 -4.72 -3.03
C ILE A 36 -10.90 -3.98 -1.71
N GLU A 37 -10.51 -4.60 -0.59
CA GLU A 37 -10.64 -4.04 0.76
C GLU A 37 -9.36 -3.33 1.22
N GLY A 38 -8.21 -3.69 0.64
CA GLY A 38 -6.94 -3.07 0.96
C GLY A 38 -5.77 -3.70 0.22
N VAL A 39 -4.70 -2.93 0.08
CA VAL A 39 -3.43 -3.37 -0.47
C VAL A 39 -2.31 -2.87 0.43
N VAL A 40 -1.36 -3.73 0.75
CA VAL A 40 -0.15 -3.39 1.49
C VAL A 40 1.05 -3.77 0.64
N LEU A 41 1.88 -2.80 0.29
CA LEU A 41 3.15 -3.04 -0.41
C LEU A 41 4.27 -3.36 0.59
N TRP A 42 5.29 -4.08 0.12
CA TRP A 42 6.44 -4.44 0.95
C TRP A 42 7.20 -3.23 1.52
N ASP A 43 7.09 -2.05 0.92
CA ASP A 43 7.83 -0.83 1.23
C ASP A 43 6.96 0.27 1.88
N GLN A 44 5.73 -0.06 2.28
CA GLN A 44 4.82 0.90 2.91
C GLN A 44 5.01 0.98 4.43
N LEU A 45 5.14 2.21 4.94
CA LEU A 45 5.16 2.54 6.36
C LEU A 45 3.92 3.36 6.73
N GLY A 46 3.33 3.04 7.88
CA GLY A 46 2.34 3.88 8.54
C GLY A 46 3.00 4.81 9.55
N ILE A 47 2.62 6.09 9.55
CA ILE A 47 3.04 7.08 10.55
C ILE A 47 1.80 7.67 11.21
N ARG A 48 1.75 7.62 12.54
CA ARG A 48 0.68 8.23 13.34
C ARG A 48 1.05 9.66 13.74
N ASP A 49 0.33 10.62 13.18
CA ASP A 49 0.39 12.03 13.57
C ASP A 49 -0.79 12.43 14.46
N ASP A 50 -0.97 13.73 14.69
CA ASP A 50 -2.04 14.26 15.52
C ASP A 50 -3.46 14.13 14.90
N GLU A 51 -3.56 13.75 13.62
CA GLU A 51 -4.84 13.59 12.91
C GLU A 51 -5.21 12.12 12.66
N GLY A 52 -4.23 11.22 12.67
CA GLY A 52 -4.47 9.79 12.50
C GLY A 52 -3.29 9.06 11.90
N MET A 53 -3.58 7.93 11.25
CA MET A 53 -2.59 7.15 10.53
C MET A 53 -2.48 7.64 9.09
N LYS A 54 -1.25 7.85 8.62
CA LYS A 54 -0.93 8.15 7.23
C LYS A 54 0.05 7.11 6.72
N VAL A 55 -0.14 6.62 5.49
CA VAL A 55 0.68 5.55 4.91
C VAL A 55 1.50 6.12 3.77
N PHE A 56 2.78 5.76 3.72
CA PHE A 56 3.76 6.28 2.78
C PHE A 56 4.66 5.17 2.30
N ARG A 57 5.24 5.32 1.11
CA ARG A 57 6.28 4.42 0.61
C ARG A 57 7.66 4.94 0.98
N VAL A 58 8.62 4.04 1.15
CA VAL A 58 10.03 4.47 1.27
C VAL A 58 10.41 5.23 -0.02
N GLY A 59 11.05 6.39 0.13
CA GLY A 59 11.37 7.31 -0.98
C GLY A 59 10.33 8.40 -1.27
N GLU A 60 9.15 8.37 -0.64
CA GLU A 60 8.13 9.43 -0.81
C GLU A 60 8.25 10.56 0.23
N PHE A 61 9.23 10.53 1.12
CA PHE A 61 9.28 11.40 2.30
C PHE A 61 9.22 12.92 2.04
N PRO A 62 9.80 13.48 0.96
CA PRO A 62 9.63 14.90 0.64
C PRO A 62 8.17 15.33 0.48
N PHE A 63 7.28 14.41 0.08
CA PHE A 63 5.83 14.65 0.01
C PHE A 63 5.15 14.48 1.38
N VAL A 64 5.77 13.73 2.30
CA VAL A 64 5.28 13.38 3.63
C VAL A 64 5.42 14.52 4.63
N GLU A 65 6.52 15.29 4.58
CA GLU A 65 6.78 16.40 5.51
C GLU A 65 5.62 17.42 5.54
N GLY A 66 5.06 17.75 4.37
CA GLY A 66 3.94 18.68 4.24
C GLY A 66 2.58 18.12 4.65
N LEU A 67 2.47 16.79 4.80
CA LEU A 67 1.22 16.10 5.12
C LEU A 67 1.13 15.72 6.60
N LEU A 68 2.25 15.51 7.30
CA LEU A 68 2.27 15.12 8.71
C LEU A 68 2.03 16.31 9.64
N LYS A 69 1.03 16.22 10.51
CA LYS A 69 0.86 17.14 11.64
C LYS A 69 1.72 16.71 12.82
N LEU A 70 3.02 17.01 12.72
CA LEU A 70 4.02 16.81 13.76
C LEU A 70 4.85 18.09 13.95
N ASP A 71 5.53 18.19 15.09
CA ASP A 71 6.52 19.26 15.30
C ASP A 71 7.78 19.05 14.45
N LEU A 72 8.55 20.13 14.28
CA LEU A 72 9.74 20.15 13.43
C LEU A 72 10.84 19.19 13.89
N GLU A 73 10.95 18.93 15.19
CA GLU A 73 11.96 18.02 15.72
C GLU A 73 11.66 16.58 15.29
N ARG A 74 10.41 16.14 15.47
CA ARG A 74 9.95 14.82 15.01
C ARG A 74 10.04 14.66 13.49
N LEU A 75 9.66 15.69 12.74
CA LEU A 75 9.77 15.67 11.27
C LEU A 75 11.21 15.44 10.82
N ARG A 76 12.17 16.16 11.40
CA ARG A 76 13.61 15.99 11.09
C ARG A 76 14.16 14.63 11.45
N ILE A 77 13.67 14.02 12.53
CA ILE A 77 14.06 12.65 12.90
C ILE A 77 13.60 11.69 11.81
N LEU A 78 12.33 11.76 11.41
CA LEU A 78 11.78 10.92 10.35
C LEU A 78 12.51 11.14 9.02
N GLU A 79 12.70 12.40 8.61
CA GLU A 79 13.40 12.79 7.37
C GLU A 79 14.74 12.09 7.23
N ARG A 80 15.58 12.19 8.27
CA ARG A 80 16.90 11.57 8.28
C ARG A 80 16.84 10.06 8.01
N TYR A 81 15.91 9.34 8.63
CA TYR A 81 15.80 7.89 8.45
C TYR A 81 15.23 7.53 7.09
N PHE A 82 14.28 8.31 6.57
CA PHE A 82 13.76 8.11 5.22
C PHE A 82 14.83 8.36 4.16
N ASP A 83 15.64 9.42 4.28
CA ASP A 83 16.77 9.68 3.39
C ASP A 83 17.79 8.54 3.42
N GLU A 84 18.08 8.01 4.61
CA GLU A 84 18.98 6.85 4.77
C GLU A 84 18.42 5.59 4.09
N MET A 85 17.12 5.32 4.25
CA MET A 85 16.45 4.21 3.58
C MET A 85 16.47 4.39 2.05
N GLU A 86 16.09 5.57 1.55
CA GLU A 86 16.07 5.89 0.12
C GLU A 86 17.46 5.71 -0.51
N SER A 87 18.51 6.17 0.17
CA SER A 87 19.90 6.02 -0.32
C SER A 87 20.34 4.57 -0.53
N LYS A 88 19.68 3.61 0.12
CA LYS A 88 19.95 2.17 0.04
C LYS A 88 18.81 1.40 -0.62
N TRP A 89 17.88 2.09 -1.27
CA TRP A 89 16.63 1.51 -1.78
C TRP A 89 16.83 0.19 -2.52
N ALA A 90 17.84 0.10 -3.39
CA ALA A 90 18.11 -1.09 -4.21
C ALA A 90 18.50 -2.34 -3.39
N GLU A 91 19.00 -2.15 -2.18
CA GLU A 91 19.51 -3.21 -1.29
C GLU A 91 18.56 -3.51 -0.12
N LEU A 92 17.52 -2.69 0.09
CA LEU A 92 16.59 -2.85 1.20
C LEU A 92 15.82 -4.18 1.13
N SER A 93 15.89 -4.93 2.23
CA SER A 93 14.97 -6.02 2.57
C SER A 93 13.84 -5.54 3.47
N VAL A 94 12.85 -6.40 3.70
CA VAL A 94 11.78 -6.14 4.67
C VAL A 94 12.31 -6.11 6.10
N GLU A 95 13.33 -6.90 6.42
CA GLU A 95 14.02 -6.86 7.72
C GLU A 95 14.71 -5.51 7.93
N ASP A 96 15.35 -4.96 6.89
CA ASP A 96 16.01 -3.66 6.98
C ASP A 96 15.01 -2.55 7.28
N ILE A 97 13.85 -2.54 6.60
CA ILE A 97 12.80 -1.55 6.84
C ILE A 97 12.25 -1.70 8.27
N ALA A 98 12.00 -2.92 8.73
CA ALA A 98 11.57 -3.18 10.11
C ALA A 98 12.59 -2.64 11.14
N ASN A 99 13.89 -2.87 10.90
CA ASN A 99 14.94 -2.32 11.76
C ASN A 99 14.95 -0.79 11.76
N TYR A 100 14.75 -0.14 10.60
CA TYR A 100 14.66 1.32 10.54
C TYR A 100 13.44 1.86 11.30
N VAL A 101 12.31 1.15 11.26
CA VAL A 101 11.10 1.51 12.03
C VAL A 101 11.38 1.48 13.53
N ASP A 102 12.08 0.44 14.01
CA ASP A 102 12.50 0.35 15.41
C ASP A 102 13.44 1.50 15.81
N LEU A 103 14.40 1.83 14.95
CA LEU A 103 15.32 2.96 15.16
C LEU A 103 14.59 4.31 15.16
N MET A 104 13.64 4.51 14.26
CA MET A 104 12.80 5.71 14.20
C MET A 104 12.00 5.89 15.49
N ASN A 105 11.28 4.86 15.93
CA ASN A 105 10.51 4.90 17.18
C ASN A 105 11.42 5.11 18.39
N GLY A 106 12.59 4.48 18.42
CA GLY A 106 13.60 4.70 19.45
C GLY A 106 14.10 6.14 19.50
N ALA A 107 14.32 6.78 18.35
CA ALA A 107 14.74 8.18 18.26
C ALA A 107 13.63 9.18 18.61
N LEU A 108 12.38 8.85 18.26
CA LEU A 108 11.20 9.65 18.63
C LEU A 108 10.84 9.53 20.11
N GLY A 109 11.26 8.44 20.76
CA GLY A 109 10.94 8.14 22.16
C GLY A 109 9.50 7.62 22.37
N GLU A 110 8.80 7.26 21.29
CA GLU A 110 7.43 6.76 21.29
C GLU A 110 7.13 5.94 20.02
N GLU A 111 6.17 5.01 20.11
CA GLU A 111 5.73 4.18 18.98
C GLU A 111 4.74 4.95 18.07
N ARG A 112 5.24 5.46 16.95
CA ARG A 112 4.45 6.19 15.94
C ARG A 112 4.63 5.70 14.52
N VAL A 113 5.71 5.01 14.23
CA VAL A 113 6.00 4.43 12.92
C VAL A 113 5.66 2.94 12.98
N TYR A 114 4.92 2.46 11.99
CA TYR A 114 4.38 1.11 11.92
C TYR A 114 4.72 0.50 10.57
N TYR A 115 5.03 -0.79 10.56
CA TYR A 115 5.43 -1.51 9.36
C TYR A 115 4.84 -2.91 9.37
N ASP A 116 3.75 -3.10 8.63
CA ASP A 116 2.97 -4.34 8.66
C ASP A 116 3.54 -5.40 7.70
N ALA A 117 4.24 -4.99 6.64
CA ALA A 117 4.73 -5.90 5.60
C ALA A 117 5.59 -7.04 6.15
N TYR A 118 6.45 -6.77 7.14
CA TYR A 118 7.24 -7.80 7.82
C TYR A 118 6.36 -8.84 8.51
N SER A 119 5.35 -8.39 9.26
CA SER A 119 4.41 -9.26 9.99
C SER A 119 3.49 -10.04 9.04
N LEU A 120 3.24 -9.51 7.84
CA LEU A 120 2.47 -10.15 6.78
C LEU A 120 3.28 -11.17 5.98
N GLY A 121 4.58 -11.31 6.24
CA GLY A 121 5.48 -12.22 5.52
C GLY A 121 5.73 -11.79 4.08
N LEU A 122 5.73 -10.48 3.81
CA LEU A 122 6.10 -9.95 2.51
C LEU A 122 7.61 -10.03 2.31
N ASP A 123 8.01 -10.18 1.05
CA ASP A 123 9.38 -10.02 0.57
C ASP A 123 9.49 -8.75 -0.29
N ARG A 124 10.71 -8.36 -0.64
CA ARG A 124 10.93 -7.33 -1.66
C ARG A 124 10.22 -7.68 -2.96
N GLY A 125 9.49 -6.72 -3.53
CA GLY A 125 8.74 -6.93 -4.78
C GLY A 125 7.47 -7.75 -4.58
N THR A 126 6.87 -7.68 -3.38
CA THR A 126 5.58 -8.32 -3.10
C THR A 126 4.56 -7.32 -2.55
N ALA A 127 3.29 -7.69 -2.70
CA ALA A 127 2.17 -6.97 -2.13
C ALA A 127 1.18 -7.96 -1.50
N TYR A 128 0.54 -7.54 -0.42
CA TYR A 128 -0.58 -8.22 0.20
C TYR A 128 -1.89 -7.59 -0.26
N ILE A 129 -2.73 -8.35 -0.96
CA ILE A 129 -4.03 -7.87 -1.44
C ILE A 129 -5.15 -8.52 -0.63
N ILE A 130 -6.07 -7.72 -0.12
CA ILE A 130 -7.27 -8.15 0.61
C ILE A 130 -8.47 -8.05 -0.34
N LEU A 131 -9.05 -9.21 -0.66
CA LEU A 131 -10.17 -9.36 -1.59
C LEU A 131 -11.45 -9.76 -0.88
N ASN A 132 -12.54 -9.05 -1.18
CA ASN A 132 -13.89 -9.42 -0.80
C ASN A 132 -14.53 -10.29 -1.90
N LEU A 133 -14.43 -11.61 -1.74
CA LEU A 133 -14.99 -12.56 -2.71
C LEU A 133 -16.53 -12.50 -2.80
N VAL A 134 -17.21 -12.04 -1.74
CA VAL A 134 -18.68 -11.86 -1.78
C VAL A 134 -19.03 -10.70 -2.69
N SER A 135 -18.33 -9.56 -2.56
CA SER A 135 -18.47 -8.42 -3.47
C SER A 135 -18.11 -8.79 -4.91
N LEU A 136 -17.03 -9.56 -5.10
CA LEU A 136 -16.61 -10.02 -6.42
C LEU A 136 -17.69 -10.88 -7.10
N ASN A 137 -18.18 -11.91 -6.42
CA ASN A 137 -19.22 -12.81 -6.94
C ASN A 137 -20.55 -12.07 -7.16
N TYR A 138 -20.87 -11.10 -6.30
CA TYR A 138 -22.05 -10.27 -6.48
C TYR A 138 -21.97 -9.48 -7.78
N LEU A 139 -20.87 -8.75 -8.00
CA LEU A 139 -20.65 -7.98 -9.23
C LEU A 139 -20.70 -8.87 -10.47
N GLU A 140 -20.04 -10.02 -10.46
CA GLU A 140 -20.07 -10.98 -11.57
C GLU A 140 -21.51 -11.38 -11.98
N GLY A 141 -22.41 -11.50 -11.00
CA GLY A 141 -23.80 -11.92 -11.22
C GLY A 141 -24.77 -10.82 -11.65
N VAL A 142 -24.43 -9.53 -11.45
CA VAL A 142 -25.36 -8.40 -11.68
C VAL A 142 -24.93 -7.45 -12.80
N LEU A 143 -23.68 -7.55 -13.28
CA LEU A 143 -23.14 -6.64 -14.28
C LEU A 143 -23.49 -7.04 -15.72
N GLU A 144 -23.86 -6.04 -16.52
CA GLU A 144 -24.20 -6.19 -17.94
C GLU A 144 -23.58 -5.07 -18.79
N GLY A 145 -23.41 -5.32 -20.09
CA GLY A 145 -22.90 -4.34 -21.04
C GLY A 145 -21.54 -3.76 -20.66
N LYS A 146 -21.41 -2.43 -20.72
CA LYS A 146 -20.15 -1.73 -20.46
C LYS A 146 -19.61 -1.92 -19.05
N ASP A 147 -20.50 -1.98 -18.04
CA ASP A 147 -20.04 -2.14 -16.65
C ASP A 147 -19.47 -3.56 -16.43
N ARG A 148 -19.90 -4.55 -17.23
CA ARG A 148 -19.27 -5.89 -17.27
C ARG A 148 -17.89 -5.87 -17.92
N GLU A 149 -17.71 -5.14 -19.02
CA GLU A 149 -16.40 -4.99 -19.67
C GLU A 149 -15.38 -4.37 -18.70
N VAL A 150 -15.76 -3.31 -17.99
CA VAL A 150 -14.91 -2.67 -16.96
C VAL A 150 -14.52 -3.65 -15.86
N PHE A 151 -15.45 -4.48 -15.40
CA PHE A 151 -15.17 -5.51 -14.40
C PHE A 151 -14.19 -6.57 -14.91
N GLU A 152 -14.41 -7.09 -16.12
CA GLU A 152 -13.56 -8.13 -16.72
C GLU A 152 -12.13 -7.60 -16.96
N GLU A 153 -11.98 -6.35 -17.40
CA GLU A 153 -10.68 -5.68 -17.52
C GLU A 153 -9.97 -5.56 -16.18
N ALA A 154 -10.65 -5.05 -15.15
CA ALA A 154 -10.08 -4.88 -13.81
C ALA A 154 -9.65 -6.21 -13.18
N VAL A 155 -10.48 -7.26 -13.30
CA VAL A 155 -10.14 -8.62 -12.87
C VAL A 155 -8.95 -9.15 -13.68
N GLY A 156 -8.92 -8.89 -14.98
CA GLY A 156 -7.82 -9.27 -15.86
C GLY A 156 -6.47 -8.68 -15.42
N LEU A 157 -6.45 -7.41 -14.99
CA LEU A 157 -5.25 -6.78 -14.42
C LEU A 157 -4.77 -7.50 -13.16
N LEU A 158 -5.67 -7.78 -12.21
CA LEU A 158 -5.32 -8.48 -10.97
C LEU A 158 -4.82 -9.92 -11.23
N LEU A 159 -5.42 -10.62 -12.19
CA LEU A 159 -5.05 -12.00 -12.53
C LEU A 159 -3.63 -12.13 -13.09
N LYS A 160 -3.01 -11.05 -13.59
CA LYS A 160 -1.61 -11.07 -14.03
C LYS A 160 -0.63 -11.45 -12.91
N TYR A 161 -1.02 -11.22 -11.66
CA TYR A 161 -0.16 -11.33 -10.48
C TYR A 161 -0.55 -12.47 -9.52
N LEU A 162 -1.61 -13.22 -9.85
CA LEU A 162 -2.17 -14.34 -9.06
C LEU A 162 -1.72 -15.70 -9.59
#